data_AF-A0A834ESQ4-F1
#
_entry.id   AF-A0A834ESQ4-F1
#
_cell.length_a   1.000
_cell.length_b   1.000
_cell.length_c   1.000
_cell.angle_alpha   90.00
_cell.angle_beta   90.00
_cell.angle_gamma   90.00
#
_symmetry.space_group_name_H-M   'P 1'
#
loop_
_entity.id
_entity.type
_entity.pdbx_description
1 polymer ?
#
loop_
_entity_poly.entity_id
_entity_poly.type
_entity_poly.pdbx_seq_one_letter_code
_entity_poly.pdbx_strand_id
1 'polypeptide(L)'
;MDWGDEYSHNSFDLHCLLNSFPGDLEFKQIFSDIDEKIEQNAASLEHCIKEIQSEVNKQCPDVRLQTTTDCFELLNNYNSSELPSIPPGDLINFLKTLQDLLKNEQSQEEMILNLLWDLSCQRSISFPSTLSGTSFHVLSSTSLHSVEDHSSMDVISIWDDIRLQLRRFLVSKLQNHNEINSLQQKILLKNECIQQLLFLYPESEVIIKYQSIQNKPLAKLLQNCFPSYSRESNLDIMTHGYQSAMLKLYSVIKEDFNILHEILAPSSTVKFIKETYLDTITEEMAKFLANFCELQFKESAVGVIKTSKRSSRHRGAVHALG
;
A
#
# COMPACT_ATOMS: atom_id res chain seq x y z
N MET A 1 20.81 43.61 -40.81
CA MET A 1 19.42 43.63 -40.32
C MET A 1 19.39 42.71 -39.14
N ASP A 2 19.25 43.31 -37.98
CA ASP A 2 19.45 42.74 -36.66
C ASP A 2 18.08 42.42 -36.09
N TRP A 3 17.79 41.14 -35.88
CA TRP A 3 16.54 40.65 -35.30
C TRP A 3 16.82 39.45 -34.40
N GLY A 4 17.02 39.75 -33.11
CA GLY A 4 16.32 39.09 -32.01
C GLY A 4 16.80 37.71 -31.60
N ASP A 5 17.98 37.61 -30.99
CA ASP A 5 18.30 36.55 -30.04
C ASP A 5 17.83 36.98 -28.64
N GLU A 6 16.55 36.75 -28.32
CA GLU A 6 16.05 36.70 -26.94
C GLU A 6 15.99 35.25 -26.47
N TYR A 7 17.17 34.65 -26.26
CA TYR A 7 17.32 33.55 -25.32
C TYR A 7 17.99 34.10 -24.06
N SER A 8 17.16 34.55 -23.13
CA SER A 8 17.55 34.73 -21.73
C SER A 8 17.96 33.37 -21.19
N HIS A 9 19.26 33.07 -21.30
CA HIS A 9 19.89 32.07 -20.45
C HIS A 9 19.74 32.58 -19.02
N ASN A 10 18.75 32.04 -18.29
CA ASN A 10 18.79 32.00 -16.84
C ASN A 10 20.15 31.42 -16.45
N SER A 11 21.08 32.29 -16.09
CA SER A 11 22.34 31.90 -15.49
C SER A 11 21.97 31.17 -14.21
N PHE A 12 21.99 29.84 -14.27
CA PHE A 12 21.94 28.99 -13.10
C PHE A 12 23.16 29.41 -12.27
N ASP A 13 22.94 30.25 -11.28
CA ASP A 13 24.01 30.81 -10.47
C ASP A 13 24.54 29.70 -9.56
N LEU A 14 25.50 28.95 -10.08
CA LEU A 14 26.16 27.85 -9.39
C LEU A 14 26.76 28.32 -8.06
N HIS A 15 27.09 29.63 -7.95
CA HIS A 15 27.55 30.24 -6.71
C HIS A 15 26.45 30.32 -5.63
N CYS A 16 25.17 30.47 -5.99
CA CYS A 16 24.08 30.41 -5.01
C CYS A 16 23.90 28.97 -4.47
N LEU A 17 24.04 27.94 -5.31
CA LEU A 17 23.97 26.54 -4.88
C LEU A 17 25.16 26.14 -3.99
N LEU A 18 26.36 26.62 -4.28
CA LEU A 18 27.56 26.31 -3.49
C LEU A 18 27.58 27.06 -2.15
N ASN A 19 26.98 28.25 -2.07
CA ASN A 19 26.78 28.99 -0.81
C ASN A 19 25.54 28.52 -0.02
N SER A 20 24.81 27.51 -0.51
CA SER A 20 23.67 26.91 0.20
C SER A 20 24.10 25.77 1.14
N PHE A 21 25.33 25.29 1.02
CA PHE A 21 25.85 24.24 1.89
C PHE A 21 26.47 24.87 3.13
N PRO A 22 26.13 24.37 4.33
CA PRO A 22 26.72 24.89 5.55
C PRO A 22 28.24 24.80 5.49
N GLY A 23 28.95 25.83 5.94
CA GLY A 23 30.40 25.77 6.08
C GLY A 23 30.83 24.75 7.16
N ASP A 24 32.10 24.32 7.18
CA ASP A 24 32.61 23.39 8.21
C ASP A 24 32.34 23.84 9.65
N LEU A 25 32.30 25.16 9.89
CA LEU A 25 31.96 25.76 11.18
C LEU A 25 30.46 25.62 11.49
N GLU A 26 29.60 25.79 10.50
CA GLU A 26 28.15 25.64 10.64
C GLU A 26 27.78 24.17 10.83
N PHE A 27 28.46 23.24 10.16
CA PHE A 27 28.31 21.81 10.44
C PHE A 27 28.68 21.47 11.87
N LYS A 28 29.82 21.98 12.38
CA LYS A 28 30.21 21.77 13.79
C LYS A 28 29.17 22.33 14.76
N GLN A 29 28.62 23.50 14.46
CA GLN A 29 27.56 24.10 15.28
C GLN A 29 26.29 23.24 15.24
N ILE A 30 25.86 22.79 14.06
CA ILE A 30 24.69 21.91 13.90
C ILE A 30 24.87 20.62 14.69
N PHE A 31 26.04 19.98 14.63
CA PHE A 31 26.30 18.77 15.42
C PHE A 31 26.31 19.05 16.92
N SER A 32 26.92 20.16 17.36
CA SER A 32 26.89 20.58 18.76
C SER A 32 25.47 20.83 19.26
N ASP A 33 24.63 21.48 18.45
CA ASP A 33 23.23 21.77 18.79
C ASP A 33 22.39 20.47 18.83
N ILE A 34 22.70 19.51 17.96
CA ILE A 34 22.08 18.18 17.96
C ILE A 34 22.49 17.42 19.23
N ASP A 35 23.76 17.42 19.58
CA ASP A 35 24.28 16.76 20.78
C ASP A 35 23.64 17.34 22.05
N GLU A 36 23.56 18.68 22.16
CA GLU A 36 22.90 19.35 23.29
C GLU A 36 21.41 18.97 23.38
N LYS A 37 20.70 18.91 22.24
CA LYS A 37 19.29 18.47 22.22
C LYS A 37 19.13 17.01 22.58
N ILE A 38 20.07 16.14 22.19
CA ILE A 38 20.05 14.72 22.55
C ILE A 38 20.26 14.57 24.06
N GLU A 39 21.21 15.30 24.65
CA GLU A 39 21.43 15.30 26.11
C GLU A 39 20.21 15.84 26.87
N GLN A 40 19.60 16.91 26.39
CA GLN A 40 18.39 17.48 26.99
C GLN A 40 17.21 16.49 26.90
N ASN A 41 17.05 15.80 25.77
CA ASN A 41 16.04 14.75 25.61
C ASN A 41 16.31 13.56 26.55
N ALA A 42 17.56 13.13 26.70
CA ALA A 42 17.94 12.06 27.61
C ALA A 42 17.61 12.42 29.07
N ALA A 43 17.94 13.64 29.51
CA ALA A 43 17.60 14.13 30.84
C ALA A 43 16.07 14.23 31.05
N SER A 44 15.34 14.68 30.03
CA SER A 44 13.87 14.79 30.08
C SER A 44 13.19 13.42 30.18
N LEU A 45 13.69 12.43 29.43
CA LEU A 45 13.22 11.04 29.51
C LEU A 45 13.50 10.45 30.89
N GLU A 46 14.69 10.66 31.44
CA GLU A 46 15.03 10.18 32.79
C GLU A 46 14.13 10.80 33.86
N HIS A 47 13.81 12.10 33.74
CA HIS A 47 12.85 12.77 34.62
C HIS A 47 11.46 12.16 34.51
N CYS A 48 10.95 11.95 33.29
CA CYS A 48 9.65 11.34 33.04
C CYS A 48 9.55 9.92 33.65
N ILE A 49 10.59 9.10 33.50
CA ILE A 49 10.62 7.75 34.09
C ILE A 49 10.58 7.84 35.62
N LYS A 50 11.30 8.78 36.24
CA LYS A 50 11.25 9.00 37.70
C LYS A 50 9.87 9.44 38.18
N GLU A 51 9.18 10.29 37.42
CA GLU A 51 7.79 10.66 37.72
C GLU A 51 6.86 9.45 37.69
N ILE A 52 6.93 8.65 36.62
CA ILE A 52 6.16 7.40 36.49
C ILE A 52 6.46 6.47 37.67
N GLN A 53 7.74 6.26 38.00
CA GLN A 53 8.16 5.45 39.14
C GLN A 53 7.54 5.95 40.45
N SER A 54 7.55 7.27 40.67
CA SER A 54 6.99 7.87 41.88
C SER A 54 5.47 7.72 41.96
N GLU A 55 4.78 7.82 40.84
CA GLU A 55 3.32 7.75 40.78
C GLU A 55 2.82 6.32 40.93
N VAL A 56 3.48 5.34 40.30
CA VAL A 56 3.18 3.92 40.48
C VAL A 56 3.38 3.49 41.93
N ASN A 57 4.50 3.89 42.55
CA ASN A 57 4.79 3.58 43.96
C ASN A 57 3.78 4.23 44.94
N LYS A 58 3.10 5.32 44.56
CA LYS A 58 2.01 5.92 45.36
C LYS A 58 0.68 5.18 45.18
N GLN A 59 0.35 4.81 43.95
CA GLN A 59 -0.94 4.20 43.62
C GLN A 59 -1.00 2.70 43.95
N CYS A 60 0.13 2.00 43.93
CA CYS A 60 0.24 0.58 44.23
C CYS A 60 1.34 0.31 45.28
N PRO A 61 1.00 0.30 46.59
CA PRO A 61 1.97 0.07 47.67
C PRO A 61 2.62 -1.32 47.63
N ASP A 62 1.96 -2.30 47.02
CA ASP A 62 2.40 -3.69 46.94
C ASP A 62 3.50 -3.93 45.88
N VAL A 63 3.65 -3.02 44.90
CA VAL A 63 4.68 -3.09 43.85
C VAL A 63 5.67 -1.95 44.06
N ARG A 64 6.81 -2.25 44.69
CA ARG A 64 7.90 -1.28 44.90
C ARG A 64 8.87 -1.31 43.73
N LEU A 65 8.73 -0.36 42.80
CA LEU A 65 9.70 -0.13 41.74
C LEU A 65 10.90 0.62 42.31
N GLN A 66 12.08 0.00 42.33
CA GLN A 66 13.30 0.57 42.90
C GLN A 66 14.23 1.14 41.83
N THR A 67 14.23 0.57 40.62
CA THR A 67 15.09 0.98 39.51
C THR A 67 14.29 1.43 38.29
N THR A 68 14.92 2.22 37.42
CA THR A 68 14.35 2.57 36.10
C THR A 68 14.13 1.34 35.23
N THR A 69 14.96 0.30 35.40
CA THR A 69 14.79 -1.00 34.73
C THR A 69 13.52 -1.70 35.17
N ASP A 70 13.17 -1.63 36.46
CA ASP A 70 11.91 -2.18 36.98
C ASP A 70 10.70 -1.47 36.34
N CYS A 71 10.79 -0.16 36.06
CA CYS A 71 9.75 0.57 35.33
C CYS A 71 9.59 0.06 33.89
N PHE A 72 10.70 -0.24 33.20
CA PHE A 72 10.66 -0.79 31.85
C PHE A 72 10.15 -2.23 31.84
N GLU A 73 10.57 -3.06 32.80
CA GLU A 73 10.02 -4.40 32.97
C GLU A 73 8.54 -4.35 33.30
N LEU A 74 8.09 -3.42 34.14
CA LEU A 74 6.67 -3.23 34.42
C LEU A 74 5.91 -2.74 33.17
N LEU A 75 6.43 -1.81 32.39
CA LEU A 75 5.79 -1.38 31.13
C LEU A 75 5.73 -2.50 30.08
N ASN A 76 6.78 -3.32 29.98
CA ASN A 76 6.81 -4.49 29.11
C ASN A 76 5.88 -5.59 29.62
N ASN A 77 5.84 -5.81 30.94
CA ASN A 77 4.97 -6.77 31.58
C ASN A 77 3.52 -6.28 31.66
N TYR A 78 3.20 -4.99 31.61
CA TYR A 78 1.80 -4.54 31.54
C TYR A 78 1.14 -4.93 30.21
N ASN A 79 1.93 -5.17 29.16
CA ASN A 79 1.46 -5.74 27.90
C ASN A 79 1.32 -7.28 27.95
N SER A 80 1.81 -7.93 29.01
CA SER A 80 1.91 -9.39 29.15
C SER A 80 1.40 -9.93 30.49
N SER A 81 1.00 -9.08 31.43
CA SER A 81 0.58 -9.45 32.76
C SER A 81 -0.76 -10.12 32.55
N GLU A 82 -0.79 -11.42 32.83
CA GLU A 82 -1.95 -12.30 32.78
C GLU A 82 -3.20 -11.52 33.24
N LEU A 83 -3.91 -10.93 32.27
CA LEU A 83 -5.25 -10.45 32.51
C LEU A 83 -6.06 -11.67 32.91
N PRO A 84 -7.09 -11.54 33.77
CA PRO A 84 -8.02 -12.62 34.04
C PRO A 84 -8.47 -13.18 32.68
N SER A 85 -8.07 -14.41 32.36
CA SER A 85 -8.41 -15.00 31.07
C SER A 85 -9.93 -15.03 31.00
N ILE A 86 -10.52 -14.37 30.00
CA ILE A 86 -11.95 -14.46 29.76
C ILE A 86 -12.28 -15.96 29.67
N PRO A 87 -13.26 -16.46 30.44
CA PRO A 87 -13.65 -17.86 30.34
C PRO A 87 -13.92 -18.19 28.87
N PRO A 88 -13.34 -19.27 28.31
CA PRO A 88 -13.44 -19.57 26.88
C PRO A 88 -14.90 -19.65 26.39
N GLY A 89 -15.84 -20.01 27.26
CA GLY A 89 -17.27 -19.99 26.98
C GLY A 89 -17.84 -18.60 26.68
N ASP A 90 -17.40 -17.55 27.37
CA ASP A 90 -17.90 -16.18 27.17
C ASP A 90 -17.40 -15.60 25.85
N LEU A 91 -16.14 -15.89 25.49
CA LEU A 91 -15.57 -15.52 24.19
C LEU A 91 -16.31 -16.23 23.04
N ILE A 92 -16.58 -17.53 23.17
CA ILE A 92 -17.35 -18.29 22.17
C ILE A 92 -18.76 -17.70 22.02
N ASN A 93 -19.43 -17.36 23.12
CA ASN A 93 -20.77 -16.76 23.09
C ASN A 93 -20.75 -15.38 22.44
N PHE A 94 -19.73 -14.56 22.72
CA PHE A 94 -19.54 -13.27 22.06
C PHE A 94 -19.35 -13.42 20.55
N LEU A 95 -18.42 -14.29 20.13
CA LEU A 95 -18.16 -14.54 18.71
C LEU A 95 -19.38 -15.13 17.98
N LYS A 96 -20.11 -16.06 18.61
CA LYS A 96 -21.38 -16.56 18.07
C LYS A 96 -22.41 -15.44 17.89
N THR A 97 -22.54 -14.55 18.88
CA THR A 97 -23.45 -13.40 18.80
C THR A 97 -23.08 -12.48 17.62
N LEU A 98 -21.79 -12.18 17.44
CA LEU A 98 -21.32 -11.40 16.29
C LEU A 98 -21.59 -12.12 14.97
N GLN A 99 -21.35 -13.43 14.91
CA GLN A 99 -21.59 -14.23 13.72
C GLN A 99 -23.09 -14.27 13.37
N ASP A 100 -23.96 -14.41 14.36
CA ASP A 100 -25.41 -14.40 14.18
C ASP A 100 -25.90 -13.03 13.72
N LEU A 101 -25.35 -11.94 14.27
CA LEU A 101 -25.65 -10.58 13.83
C LEU A 101 -25.27 -10.36 12.35
N LEU A 102 -24.07 -10.82 11.97
CA LEU A 102 -23.59 -10.78 10.59
C LEU A 102 -24.42 -11.64 9.62
N LYS A 103 -25.00 -12.75 10.07
CA LYS A 103 -25.79 -13.66 9.22
C LYS A 103 -27.25 -13.24 9.08
N ASN A 104 -27.84 -12.71 10.14
CA ASN A 104 -29.29 -12.53 10.24
C ASN A 104 -29.73 -11.08 9.98
N GLU A 105 -28.87 -10.10 10.21
CA GLU A 105 -29.19 -8.69 10.03
C GLU A 105 -28.41 -8.07 8.86
N GLN A 106 -29.11 -7.31 8.03
CA GLN A 106 -28.50 -6.66 6.87
C GLN A 106 -27.72 -5.41 7.29
N SER A 107 -26.52 -5.22 6.74
CA SER A 107 -25.71 -4.00 6.89
C SER A 107 -25.16 -3.74 8.30
N GLN A 108 -24.91 -4.79 9.08
CA GLN A 108 -24.30 -4.68 10.41
C GLN A 108 -22.76 -4.68 10.39
N GLU A 109 -22.14 -4.93 9.23
CA GLU A 109 -20.69 -5.08 9.10
C GLU A 109 -19.93 -3.84 9.58
N GLU A 110 -20.44 -2.64 9.27
CA GLU A 110 -19.82 -1.37 9.66
C GLU A 110 -19.90 -1.13 11.18
N MET A 111 -21.05 -1.42 11.79
CA MET A 111 -21.21 -1.35 13.25
C MET A 111 -20.25 -2.32 13.96
N ILE A 112 -20.17 -3.55 13.46
CA ILE A 112 -19.32 -4.59 14.05
C ILE A 112 -17.83 -4.25 13.89
N LEU A 113 -17.42 -3.72 12.74
CA LEU A 113 -16.04 -3.27 12.52
C LEU A 113 -15.65 -2.16 13.49
N ASN A 114 -16.52 -1.16 13.67
CA ASN A 114 -16.27 -0.08 14.62
C ASN A 114 -16.19 -0.60 16.06
N LEU A 115 -17.10 -1.49 16.46
CA LEU A 115 -17.05 -2.14 17.78
C LEU A 115 -15.72 -2.90 17.98
N LEU A 116 -15.33 -3.73 17.01
CA LEU A 116 -14.09 -4.52 17.11
C LEU A 116 -12.86 -3.62 17.14
N TRP A 117 -12.85 -2.55 16.34
CA TRP A 117 -11.77 -1.56 16.32
C TRP A 117 -11.67 -0.81 17.65
N ASP A 118 -12.79 -0.32 18.19
CA ASP A 118 -12.85 0.37 19.48
C ASP A 118 -12.38 -0.54 20.63
N LEU A 119 -12.80 -1.81 20.62
CA LEU A 119 -12.33 -2.82 21.57
C LEU A 119 -10.83 -3.09 21.43
N SER A 120 -10.29 -3.11 20.20
CA SER A 120 -8.85 -3.31 19.98
C SER A 120 -8.00 -2.15 20.49
N CYS A 121 -8.56 -0.93 20.51
CA CYS A 121 -7.90 0.24 21.06
C CYS A 121 -7.85 0.21 22.60
N GLN A 122 -8.69 -0.61 23.23
CA GLN A 122 -8.63 -0.86 24.67
C GLN A 122 -7.47 -1.83 24.93
N ARG A 123 -6.47 -1.38 25.71
CA ARG A 123 -5.19 -2.08 25.97
C ARG A 123 -5.31 -3.50 26.57
N SER A 124 -6.51 -3.98 26.85
CA SER A 124 -6.82 -5.26 27.50
C SER A 124 -7.36 -6.34 26.58
N ILE A 125 -7.66 -6.04 25.30
CA ILE A 125 -8.37 -6.98 24.42
C ILE A 125 -7.49 -7.31 23.21
N SER A 126 -6.90 -8.50 23.21
CA SER A 126 -6.26 -9.08 22.04
C SER A 126 -7.23 -10.01 21.32
N PHE A 127 -7.49 -9.73 20.04
CA PHE A 127 -8.24 -10.64 19.18
C PHE A 127 -7.36 -11.83 18.76
N PRO A 128 -7.96 -12.98 18.39
CA PRO A 128 -7.20 -14.13 17.92
C PRO A 128 -6.37 -13.75 16.69
N SER A 129 -5.05 -13.70 16.85
CA SER A 129 -4.11 -13.42 15.77
C SER A 129 -3.75 -14.72 15.07
N THR A 130 -4.22 -14.90 13.84
CA THR A 130 -3.63 -15.93 12.98
C THR A 130 -2.32 -15.37 12.44
N LEU A 131 -1.21 -15.63 13.14
CA LEU A 131 0.09 -15.55 12.46
C LEU A 131 0.04 -16.57 11.31
N SER A 132 -0.04 -16.03 10.10
CA SER A 132 -0.02 -16.80 8.86
C SER A 132 1.26 -17.66 8.83
N GLY A 133 1.09 -18.98 8.81
CA GLY A 133 2.08 -19.93 8.29
C GLY A 133 2.97 -20.67 9.30
N THR A 134 3.49 -20.05 10.36
CA THR A 134 4.38 -20.74 11.30
C THR A 134 4.41 -20.01 12.64
N SER A 135 4.39 -20.76 13.76
CA SER A 135 4.48 -20.26 15.14
C SER A 135 3.17 -19.76 15.76
N PHE A 136 2.29 -20.71 16.09
CA PHE A 136 1.54 -20.61 17.34
C PHE A 136 2.52 -20.85 18.49
N HIS A 137 3.11 -19.78 19.03
CA HIS A 137 3.62 -19.79 20.39
C HIS A 137 2.54 -19.23 21.31
N VAL A 138 1.43 -19.98 21.43
CA VAL A 138 0.75 -20.08 22.73
C VAL A 138 1.60 -21.07 23.53
N LEU A 139 2.73 -20.59 24.04
CA LEU A 139 3.59 -21.36 24.94
C LEU A 139 2.95 -21.37 26.33
N SER A 140 1.91 -22.20 26.47
CA SER A 140 1.68 -23.01 27.67
C SER A 140 1.55 -24.50 27.28
N SER A 141 2.19 -24.89 26.16
CA SER A 141 2.24 -26.26 25.64
C SER A 141 3.58 -26.92 25.95
N THR A 142 4.00 -26.93 27.22
CA THR A 142 5.15 -27.74 27.66
C THR A 142 4.76 -29.20 27.93
N SER A 143 3.86 -29.78 27.14
CA SER A 143 3.54 -31.21 27.24
C SER A 143 3.22 -31.79 25.87
N LEU A 144 4.07 -32.70 25.40
CA LEU A 144 3.86 -33.55 24.22
C LEU A 144 2.67 -34.51 24.36
N HIS A 145 1.92 -34.42 25.46
CA HIS A 145 0.77 -35.25 25.79
C HIS A 145 -0.51 -34.45 26.11
N SER A 146 -0.55 -33.14 25.86
CA SER A 146 -1.82 -32.41 25.98
C SER A 146 -2.70 -32.70 24.77
N VAL A 147 -3.88 -33.29 25.02
CA VAL A 147 -4.96 -33.41 24.06
C VAL A 147 -5.33 -32.00 23.55
N GLU A 148 -5.45 -31.83 22.24
CA GLU A 148 -5.90 -30.57 21.63
C GLU A 148 -7.28 -30.21 22.20
N ASP A 149 -7.37 -29.08 22.90
CA ASP A 149 -8.63 -28.59 23.46
C ASP A 149 -9.56 -28.20 22.30
N HIS A 150 -10.57 -29.04 22.04
CA HIS A 150 -11.58 -28.84 20.98
C HIS A 150 -12.25 -27.46 21.04
N SER A 151 -12.31 -26.83 22.22
CA SER A 151 -12.85 -25.48 22.43
C SER A 151 -12.04 -24.38 21.74
N SER A 152 -10.72 -24.53 21.63
CA SER A 152 -9.84 -23.55 20.98
C SER A 152 -10.01 -23.56 19.45
N MET A 153 -10.29 -24.73 18.88
CA MET A 153 -10.55 -24.93 17.45
C MET A 153 -11.90 -24.32 17.03
N ASP A 154 -12.90 -24.36 17.92
CA ASP A 154 -14.18 -23.69 17.73
C ASP A 154 -14.05 -22.15 17.73
N VAL A 155 -13.20 -21.57 18.60
CA VAL A 155 -12.98 -20.11 18.65
C VAL A 155 -12.35 -19.59 17.35
N ILE A 156 -11.30 -20.28 16.86
CA ILE A 156 -10.58 -19.85 15.65
C ILE A 156 -11.48 -19.95 14.42
N SER A 157 -12.23 -21.04 14.27
CA SER A 157 -13.13 -21.22 13.12
C SER A 157 -14.26 -20.18 13.08
N ILE A 158 -14.89 -19.88 14.22
CA ILE A 158 -15.93 -18.82 14.28
C ILE A 158 -15.32 -17.45 13.96
N TRP A 159 -14.11 -17.16 14.48
CA TRP A 159 -13.40 -15.92 14.18
C TRP A 159 -13.03 -15.80 12.69
N ASP A 160 -12.56 -16.88 12.06
CA ASP A 160 -12.22 -16.92 10.64
C ASP A 160 -13.45 -16.62 9.76
N ASP A 161 -14.61 -17.15 10.11
CA ASP A 161 -15.87 -16.84 9.42
C ASP A 161 -16.24 -15.35 9.52
N ILE A 162 -16.14 -14.78 10.73
CA ILE A 162 -16.39 -13.35 10.98
C ILE A 162 -15.43 -12.50 10.16
N ARG A 163 -14.12 -12.75 10.26
CA ARG A 163 -13.08 -12.02 9.50
C ARG A 163 -13.29 -12.14 8.00
N LEU A 164 -13.72 -13.30 7.51
CA LEU A 164 -13.98 -13.51 6.09
C LEU A 164 -15.13 -12.63 5.60
N GLN A 165 -16.21 -12.56 6.37
CA GLN A 165 -17.37 -11.74 6.03
C GLN A 165 -17.03 -10.25 6.05
N LEU A 166 -16.37 -9.78 7.12
CA LEU A 166 -15.93 -8.38 7.22
C LEU A 166 -14.95 -8.02 6.10
N ARG A 167 -14.02 -8.92 5.75
CA ARG A 167 -13.13 -8.71 4.59
C ARG A 167 -13.90 -8.55 3.29
N ARG A 168 -14.93 -9.36 3.05
CA ARG A 168 -15.75 -9.26 1.82
C ARG A 168 -16.45 -7.90 1.75
N PHE A 169 -16.99 -7.43 2.87
CA PHE A 169 -17.60 -6.11 2.98
C PHE A 169 -16.60 -4.99 2.66
N LEU A 170 -15.43 -4.98 3.30
CA LEU A 170 -14.38 -3.98 3.07
C LEU A 170 -13.86 -3.98 1.63
N VAL A 171 -13.63 -5.16 1.06
CA VAL A 171 -13.20 -5.31 -0.34
C VAL A 171 -14.27 -4.79 -1.30
N SER A 172 -15.55 -5.03 -1.01
CA SER A 172 -16.66 -4.48 -1.79
C SER A 172 -16.70 -2.94 -1.73
N LYS A 173 -16.56 -2.36 -0.52
CA LYS A 173 -16.49 -0.91 -0.30
C LYS A 173 -15.31 -0.29 -1.05
N LEU A 174 -14.14 -0.94 -1.02
CA LEU A 174 -12.95 -0.54 -1.79
C LEU A 174 -13.13 -0.70 -3.31
N GLN A 175 -13.89 -1.67 -3.80
CA GLN A 175 -14.11 -1.83 -5.25
C GLN A 175 -15.10 -0.82 -5.81
N ASN A 176 -16.11 -0.43 -5.02
CA ASN A 176 -17.19 0.47 -5.45
C ASN A 176 -16.89 1.97 -5.22
N HIS A 177 -15.68 2.32 -4.77
CA HIS A 177 -15.31 3.71 -4.45
C HIS A 177 -15.44 4.70 -5.62
N ASN A 178 -15.51 4.22 -6.86
CA ASN A 178 -15.69 5.07 -8.05
C ASN A 178 -17.03 5.82 -8.07
N GLU A 179 -18.05 5.36 -7.33
CA GLU A 179 -19.37 6.00 -7.23
C GLU A 179 -19.34 7.31 -6.41
N ILE A 180 -18.27 7.55 -5.64
CA ILE A 180 -18.13 8.73 -4.79
C ILE A 180 -17.59 9.91 -5.62
N ASN A 181 -18.33 11.01 -5.69
CA ASN A 181 -17.91 12.18 -6.49
C ASN A 181 -16.84 13.03 -5.79
N SER A 182 -16.71 12.94 -4.46
CA SER A 182 -15.74 13.70 -3.67
C SER A 182 -14.41 12.96 -3.51
N LEU A 183 -13.31 13.60 -3.94
CA LEU A 183 -11.94 13.07 -3.78
C LEU A 183 -11.58 12.85 -2.30
N GLN A 184 -11.97 13.77 -1.43
CA GLN A 184 -11.62 13.69 -0.01
C GLN A 184 -12.32 12.53 0.70
N GLN A 185 -13.57 12.27 0.32
CA GLN A 185 -14.32 11.11 0.84
C GLN A 185 -13.73 9.78 0.34
N LYS A 186 -13.21 9.74 -0.90
CA LYS A 186 -12.51 8.56 -1.44
C LYS A 186 -11.25 8.24 -0.64
N ILE A 187 -10.43 9.26 -0.37
CA ILE A 187 -9.18 9.10 0.39
C ILE A 187 -9.49 8.59 1.79
N LEU A 188 -10.46 9.21 2.49
CA LEU A 188 -10.84 8.80 3.84
C LEU A 188 -11.38 7.37 3.87
N LEU A 189 -12.25 7.00 2.93
CA LEU A 189 -12.79 5.65 2.82
C LEU A 189 -11.70 4.61 2.55
N LYS A 190 -10.77 4.89 1.63
CA LYS A 190 -9.65 3.99 1.33
C LYS A 190 -8.75 3.81 2.55
N ASN A 191 -8.41 4.91 3.23
CA ASN A 191 -7.57 4.86 4.42
C ASN A 191 -8.23 4.00 5.51
N GLU A 192 -9.48 4.29 5.85
CA GLU A 192 -10.26 3.54 6.84
C GLU A 192 -10.35 2.05 6.48
N CYS A 193 -10.68 1.72 5.23
CA CYS A 193 -10.80 0.33 4.80
C CYS A 193 -9.46 -0.42 4.88
N ILE A 194 -8.34 0.22 4.54
CA ILE A 194 -7.01 -0.40 4.61
C ILE A 194 -6.61 -0.62 6.06
N GLN A 195 -6.82 0.36 6.95
CA GLN A 195 -6.57 0.20 8.39
C GLN A 195 -7.41 -0.93 9.00
N GLN A 196 -8.70 -0.99 8.67
CA GLN A 196 -9.59 -2.07 9.12
C GLN A 196 -9.19 -3.44 8.56
N LEU A 197 -8.69 -3.50 7.31
CA LEU A 197 -8.15 -4.73 6.76
C LEU A 197 -6.86 -5.19 7.46
N LEU A 198 -5.97 -4.25 7.82
CA LEU A 198 -4.73 -4.52 8.56
C LEU A 198 -5.00 -4.96 10.00
N PHE A 199 -6.12 -4.54 10.59
CA PHE A 199 -6.58 -5.10 11.85
C PHE A 199 -6.99 -6.58 11.73
N LEU A 200 -7.61 -6.96 10.62
CA LEU A 200 -8.12 -8.33 10.43
C LEU A 200 -7.09 -9.33 9.88
N TYR A 201 -6.13 -8.86 9.08
CA TYR A 201 -5.18 -9.69 8.32
C TYR A 201 -3.76 -9.11 8.33
N PRO A 202 -2.73 -9.96 8.17
CA PRO A 202 -1.36 -9.47 8.09
C PRO A 202 -1.15 -8.57 6.87
N GLU A 203 -0.22 -7.62 7.01
CA GLU A 203 0.13 -6.62 6.00
C GLU A 203 0.33 -7.22 4.60
N SER A 204 1.05 -8.34 4.50
CA SER A 204 1.32 -9.01 3.22
C SER A 204 0.04 -9.42 2.48
N GLU A 205 -0.96 -9.93 3.19
CA GLU A 205 -2.23 -10.36 2.59
C GLU A 205 -3.08 -9.15 2.17
N VAL A 206 -3.08 -8.09 2.99
CA VAL A 206 -3.81 -6.85 2.71
C VAL A 206 -3.23 -6.15 1.48
N ILE A 207 -1.89 -6.04 1.40
CA ILE A 207 -1.17 -5.47 0.26
C ILE A 207 -1.53 -6.22 -1.01
N ILE A 208 -1.38 -7.55 -1.05
CA ILE A 208 -1.70 -8.37 -2.24
C ILE A 208 -3.16 -8.17 -2.65
N LYS A 209 -4.08 -8.11 -1.68
CA LYS A 209 -5.50 -7.89 -1.99
C LYS A 209 -5.74 -6.51 -2.56
N TYR A 210 -5.14 -5.47 -1.99
CA TYR A 210 -5.29 -4.10 -2.46
C TYR A 210 -4.67 -3.90 -3.86
N GLN A 211 -3.50 -4.50 -4.12
CA GLN A 211 -2.88 -4.58 -5.45
C GLN A 211 -3.86 -5.17 -6.47
N SER A 212 -4.52 -6.28 -6.14
CA SER A 212 -5.49 -6.92 -7.04
C SER A 212 -6.71 -6.04 -7.36
N ILE A 213 -7.09 -5.15 -6.45
CA ILE A 213 -8.20 -4.20 -6.64
C ILE A 213 -7.75 -3.08 -7.58
N GLN A 214 -6.53 -2.55 -7.42
CA GLN A 214 -5.99 -1.46 -8.24
C GLN A 214 -5.55 -1.90 -9.64
N ASN A 215 -5.03 -3.12 -9.79
CA ASN A 215 -4.58 -3.62 -11.08
C ASN A 215 -5.72 -3.76 -12.11
N LYS A 216 -6.95 -4.04 -11.68
CA LYS A 216 -8.11 -4.15 -12.59
C LYS A 216 -8.45 -2.84 -13.32
N PRO A 217 -8.73 -1.71 -12.63
CA PRO A 217 -8.97 -0.44 -13.30
C PRO A 217 -7.72 0.09 -14.00
N LEU A 218 -6.51 -0.16 -13.46
CA LEU A 218 -5.25 0.23 -14.09
C LEU A 218 -5.05 -0.45 -15.45
N ALA A 219 -5.19 -1.77 -15.53
CA ALA A 219 -5.07 -2.52 -16.78
C ALA A 219 -6.11 -2.03 -17.81
N LYS A 220 -7.36 -1.78 -17.38
CA LYS A 220 -8.40 -1.22 -18.25
C LYS A 220 -8.04 0.19 -18.75
N LEU A 221 -7.48 1.04 -17.90
CA LEU A 221 -7.04 2.38 -18.28
C LEU A 221 -5.91 2.30 -19.30
N LEU A 222 -4.89 1.48 -19.05
CA LEU A 222 -3.76 1.29 -19.97
C LEU A 222 -4.23 0.73 -21.31
N GLN A 223 -5.06 -0.32 -21.33
CA GLN A 223 -5.62 -0.88 -22.58
C GLN A 223 -6.39 0.15 -23.41
N ASN A 224 -7.18 1.02 -22.78
CA ASN A 224 -7.90 2.09 -23.48
C ASN A 224 -6.95 3.14 -24.09
N CYS A 225 -5.75 3.28 -23.53
CA CYS A 225 -4.74 4.25 -23.96
C CYS A 225 -3.76 3.67 -24.99
N PHE A 226 -3.62 2.34 -25.05
CA PHE A 226 -2.87 1.60 -26.08
C PHE A 226 -3.83 0.85 -27.03
N PRO A 227 -4.74 1.53 -27.76
CA PRO A 227 -5.58 0.83 -28.73
C PRO A 227 -4.69 0.15 -29.77
N SER A 228 -5.14 -1.00 -30.26
CA SER A 228 -4.47 -1.69 -31.37
C SER A 228 -4.28 -0.73 -32.54
N TYR A 229 -3.04 -0.56 -32.99
CA TYR A 229 -2.68 0.34 -34.09
C TYR A 229 -3.57 0.06 -35.31
N SER A 230 -4.36 1.05 -35.73
CA SER A 230 -5.10 1.03 -36.99
C SER A 230 -4.52 2.09 -37.92
N ARG A 231 -4.46 1.79 -39.22
CA ARG A 231 -3.94 2.69 -40.27
C ARG A 231 -4.64 4.07 -40.29
N GLU A 232 -5.84 4.16 -39.71
CA GLU A 232 -6.71 5.34 -39.68
C GLU A 232 -6.61 6.14 -38.36
N SER A 233 -5.83 5.66 -37.37
CA SER A 233 -5.65 6.36 -36.11
C SER A 233 -4.69 7.55 -36.27
N ASN A 234 -5.21 8.77 -36.14
CA ASN A 234 -4.39 9.98 -36.14
C ASN A 234 -3.41 9.94 -34.97
N LEU A 235 -2.12 10.13 -35.27
CA LEU A 235 -1.06 10.18 -34.27
C LEU A 235 -1.41 11.13 -33.13
N ASP A 236 -1.97 12.31 -33.46
CA ASP A 236 -2.44 13.32 -32.49
C ASP A 236 -3.49 12.82 -31.50
N ILE A 237 -4.42 11.96 -31.95
CA ILE A 237 -5.43 11.35 -31.06
C ILE A 237 -4.76 10.38 -30.10
N MET A 238 -3.73 9.68 -30.55
CA MET A 238 -2.94 8.75 -29.73
C MET A 238 -2.08 9.52 -28.70
N THR A 239 -1.37 10.58 -29.11
CA THR A 239 -0.58 11.43 -28.20
C THR A 239 -1.45 12.07 -27.13
N HIS A 240 -2.63 12.60 -27.51
CA HIS A 240 -3.58 13.15 -26.55
C HIS A 240 -4.12 12.07 -25.59
N GLY A 241 -4.40 10.86 -26.11
CA GLY A 241 -4.75 9.69 -25.31
C GLY A 241 -3.69 9.37 -24.26
N TYR A 242 -2.42 9.33 -24.64
CA TYR A 242 -1.30 9.10 -23.73
C TYR A 242 -1.16 10.17 -22.66
N GLN A 243 -1.25 11.44 -23.05
CA GLN A 243 -1.10 12.54 -22.10
C GLN A 243 -2.24 12.50 -21.04
N SER A 244 -3.47 12.26 -21.47
CA SER A 244 -4.60 12.10 -20.54
C SER A 244 -4.45 10.88 -19.63
N ALA A 245 -3.94 9.76 -20.15
CA ALA A 245 -3.66 8.55 -19.40
C ALA A 245 -2.64 8.78 -18.29
N MET A 246 -1.53 9.43 -18.65
CA MET A 246 -0.42 9.71 -17.73
C MET A 246 -0.85 10.62 -16.59
N LEU A 247 -1.66 11.64 -16.87
CA LEU A 247 -2.21 12.51 -15.83
C LEU A 247 -3.12 11.73 -14.86
N LYS A 248 -3.96 10.82 -15.36
CA LYS A 248 -4.80 9.96 -14.52
C LYS A 248 -3.95 8.98 -13.70
N LEU A 249 -2.95 8.34 -14.32
CA LEU A 249 -2.03 7.44 -13.64
C LEU A 249 -1.31 8.15 -12.49
N TYR A 250 -0.73 9.31 -12.77
CA TYR A 250 -0.05 10.11 -11.76
C TYR A 250 -0.97 10.47 -10.59
N SER A 251 -2.22 10.87 -10.89
CA SER A 251 -3.21 11.16 -9.85
C SER A 251 -3.49 9.95 -8.96
N VAL A 252 -3.68 8.77 -9.55
CA VAL A 252 -3.99 7.54 -8.81
C VAL A 252 -2.79 7.05 -7.99
N ILE A 253 -1.59 7.09 -8.57
CA ILE A 253 -0.33 6.75 -7.88
C ILE A 253 -0.13 7.69 -6.68
N LYS A 254 -0.33 8.99 -6.87
CA LYS A 254 -0.18 9.99 -5.82
C LYS A 254 -1.20 9.78 -4.70
N GLU A 255 -2.44 9.48 -5.04
CA GLU A 255 -3.50 9.21 -4.07
C GLU A 255 -3.16 7.98 -3.21
N ASP A 256 -2.85 6.86 -3.84
CA ASP A 256 -2.54 5.63 -3.11
C ASP A 256 -1.22 5.75 -2.34
N PHE A 257 -0.21 6.46 -2.85
CA PHE A 257 1.01 6.78 -2.09
C PHE A 257 0.68 7.59 -0.83
N ASN A 258 -0.15 8.63 -0.98
CA ASN A 258 -0.56 9.48 0.15
C ASN A 258 -1.40 8.72 1.18
N ILE A 259 -2.15 7.70 0.80
CA ILE A 259 -2.88 6.89 1.78
C ILE A 259 -1.93 5.90 2.47
N LEU A 260 -1.11 5.20 1.69
CA LEU A 260 -0.27 4.13 2.22
C LEU A 260 0.90 4.65 3.04
N HIS A 261 1.47 5.82 2.75
CA HIS A 261 2.56 6.37 3.56
C HIS A 261 2.15 6.74 4.99
N GLU A 262 0.85 6.97 5.25
CA GLU A 262 0.33 7.24 6.59
C GLU A 262 0.16 5.96 7.41
N ILE A 263 0.03 4.81 6.74
CA ILE A 263 -0.39 3.54 7.35
C ILE A 263 0.76 2.54 7.41
N LEU A 264 1.59 2.48 6.36
CA LEU A 264 2.61 1.46 6.16
C LEU A 264 4.03 2.02 6.32
N ALA A 265 4.97 1.11 6.60
CA ALA A 265 6.38 1.44 6.59
C ALA A 265 6.81 1.98 5.20
N PRO A 266 7.77 2.92 5.13
CA PRO A 266 8.22 3.49 3.85
C PRO A 266 8.65 2.45 2.82
N SER A 267 9.32 1.38 3.25
CA SER A 267 9.73 0.27 2.37
C SER A 267 8.54 -0.46 1.74
N SER A 268 7.48 -0.69 2.51
CA SER A 268 6.27 -1.38 2.05
C SER A 268 5.48 -0.51 1.08
N THR A 269 5.37 0.80 1.38
CA THR A 269 4.73 1.78 0.48
C THR A 269 5.43 1.85 -0.87
N VAL A 270 6.77 1.98 -0.88
CA VAL A 270 7.55 2.02 -2.12
C VAL A 270 7.42 0.72 -2.90
N LYS A 271 7.48 -0.43 -2.21
CA LYS A 271 7.30 -1.75 -2.82
C LYS A 271 5.92 -1.87 -3.48
N PHE A 272 4.86 -1.44 -2.78
CA PHE A 272 3.51 -1.44 -3.34
C PHE A 272 3.42 -0.60 -4.62
N ILE A 273 3.94 0.63 -4.61
CA ILE A 273 3.87 1.50 -5.80
C ILE A 273 4.61 0.89 -6.98
N LYS A 274 5.80 0.32 -6.73
CA LYS A 274 6.58 -0.36 -7.75
C LYS A 274 5.81 -1.53 -8.36
N GLU A 275 5.37 -2.48 -7.53
CA GLU A 275 4.75 -3.73 -7.98
C GLU A 275 3.36 -3.52 -8.61
N THR A 276 2.59 -2.55 -8.12
CA THR A 276 1.24 -2.29 -8.63
C THR A 276 1.27 -1.47 -9.91
N TYR A 277 2.03 -0.38 -9.91
CA TYR A 277 1.96 0.61 -10.97
C TYR A 277 3.11 0.45 -11.97
N LEU A 278 4.35 0.53 -11.50
CA LEU A 278 5.51 0.56 -12.40
C LEU A 278 5.69 -0.76 -13.16
N ASP A 279 5.56 -1.89 -12.47
CA ASP A 279 5.68 -3.22 -13.09
C ASP A 279 4.52 -3.45 -14.08
N THR A 280 3.27 -3.10 -13.71
CA THR A 280 2.11 -3.19 -14.62
C THR A 280 2.24 -2.30 -15.85
N ILE A 281 2.70 -1.06 -15.69
CA ILE A 281 2.95 -0.15 -16.83
C ILE A 281 4.03 -0.74 -17.74
N THR A 282 5.10 -1.26 -17.16
CA THR A 282 6.20 -1.87 -17.92
C THR A 282 5.71 -3.07 -18.71
N GLU A 283 4.89 -3.94 -18.11
CA GLU A 283 4.31 -5.11 -18.78
C GLU A 283 3.38 -4.71 -19.93
N GLU A 284 2.47 -3.76 -19.72
CA GLU A 284 1.53 -3.32 -20.76
C GLU A 284 2.24 -2.56 -21.89
N MET A 285 3.26 -1.75 -21.58
CA MET A 285 4.11 -1.10 -22.59
C MET A 285 4.88 -2.14 -23.43
N ALA A 286 5.42 -3.19 -22.80
CA ALA A 286 6.09 -4.27 -23.51
C ALA A 286 5.14 -5.01 -24.45
N LYS A 287 3.90 -5.31 -24.01
CA LYS A 287 2.85 -5.90 -24.85
C LYS A 287 2.50 -5.00 -26.04
N PHE A 288 2.34 -3.69 -25.80
CA PHE A 288 2.07 -2.73 -26.86
C PHE A 288 3.20 -2.69 -27.90
N LEU A 289 4.46 -2.58 -27.46
CA LEU A 289 5.62 -2.56 -28.36
C LEU A 289 5.75 -3.85 -29.18
N ALA A 290 5.53 -5.01 -28.57
CA ALA A 290 5.53 -6.29 -29.27
C ALA A 290 4.46 -6.33 -30.37
N ASN A 291 3.23 -5.92 -30.05
CA ASN A 291 2.12 -5.87 -31.01
C ASN A 291 2.39 -4.86 -32.15
N PHE A 292 2.96 -3.70 -31.82
CA PHE A 292 3.32 -2.69 -32.81
C PHE A 292 4.36 -3.21 -33.80
N CYS A 293 5.42 -3.85 -33.30
CA CYS A 293 6.45 -4.47 -34.13
C CYS A 293 5.85 -5.53 -35.06
N GLU A 294 5.02 -6.44 -34.54
CA GLU A 294 4.35 -7.46 -35.36
C GLU A 294 3.51 -6.88 -36.49
N LEU A 295 2.77 -5.79 -36.23
CA LEU A 295 1.95 -5.12 -37.22
C LEU A 295 2.81 -4.49 -38.33
N GLN A 296 3.93 -3.83 -37.98
CA GLN A 296 4.88 -3.31 -38.98
C GLN A 296 5.51 -4.42 -39.85
N PHE A 297 5.87 -5.56 -39.25
CA PHE A 297 6.45 -6.68 -40.01
C PHE A 297 5.43 -7.32 -40.97
N LYS A 298 4.18 -7.48 -40.55
CA LYS A 298 3.10 -7.98 -41.42
C LYS A 298 2.82 -7.00 -42.57
N GLU A 299 2.86 -5.70 -42.32
CA GLU A 299 2.62 -4.68 -43.35
C GLU A 299 3.75 -4.58 -44.38
N SER A 300 5.00 -4.60 -43.93
CA SER A 300 6.18 -4.59 -44.81
C SER A 300 6.25 -5.85 -45.69
N ALA A 301 5.86 -7.02 -45.18
CA ALA A 301 5.75 -8.24 -45.98
C ALA A 301 4.70 -8.13 -47.11
N VAL A 302 3.54 -7.50 -46.85
CA VAL A 302 2.49 -7.29 -47.87
C VAL A 302 2.88 -6.24 -48.91
N GLY A 303 3.63 -5.20 -48.52
CA GLY A 303 4.15 -4.18 -49.42
C GLY A 303 5.18 -4.71 -50.42
N VAL A 304 6.10 -5.57 -49.97
CA VAL A 304 7.16 -6.17 -50.81
C VAL A 304 6.60 -7.14 -51.87
N ILE A 305 5.49 -7.82 -51.59
CA ILE A 305 4.82 -8.70 -52.56
C ILE A 305 4.12 -7.88 -53.67
N LYS A 306 3.70 -6.64 -53.39
CA LYS A 306 3.02 -5.78 -54.38
C LYS A 306 3.99 -5.02 -55.29
N THR A 307 5.19 -4.67 -54.82
CA THR A 307 6.19 -3.95 -55.63
C THR A 307 7.05 -4.87 -56.50
N SER A 308 7.17 -6.16 -56.16
CA SER A 308 7.93 -7.15 -56.93
C SER A 308 7.25 -7.65 -58.23
N LYS A 309 5.97 -7.30 -58.47
CA LYS A 309 5.20 -7.73 -59.66
C LYS A 309 5.18 -6.74 -60.83
N ARG A 310 5.90 -5.61 -60.78
CA ARG A 310 5.87 -4.56 -61.83
C ARG A 310 7.22 -4.28 -62.55
N SER A 311 8.20 -5.18 -62.52
CA SER A 311 9.52 -4.94 -63.15
C SER A 311 9.92 -5.89 -64.29
N SER A 312 8.98 -6.47 -65.05
CA SER A 312 9.34 -7.21 -66.26
C SER A 312 8.37 -6.95 -67.42
N ARG A 313 8.59 -5.87 -68.19
CA ARG A 313 8.31 -5.80 -69.64
C ARG A 313 8.72 -4.43 -70.21
N HIS A 314 10.00 -4.28 -70.51
CA HIS A 314 10.42 -3.42 -71.61
C HIS A 314 11.65 -4.06 -72.28
N ARG A 315 11.43 -4.85 -73.33
CA ARG A 315 12.48 -5.24 -74.28
C ARG A 315 11.89 -5.16 -75.68
N GLY A 316 12.61 -4.40 -76.52
CA GLY A 316 12.18 -3.77 -77.76
C GLY A 316 11.51 -4.64 -78.81
N ALA A 317 10.60 -4.01 -79.56
CA ALA A 317 10.28 -4.39 -80.93
C ALA A 317 10.90 -3.33 -81.85
N VAL A 318 11.94 -3.73 -82.56
CA VAL A 318 12.64 -2.95 -83.58
C VAL A 318 11.78 -2.91 -84.85
N HIS A 319 11.71 -1.74 -85.46
CA HIS A 319 11.08 -1.48 -86.74
C HIS A 319 11.49 -2.47 -87.84
N ALA A 320 10.52 -2.93 -88.63
CA ALA A 320 10.76 -3.46 -89.98
C ALA A 320 9.89 -2.66 -90.96
N LEU A 321 10.54 -1.96 -91.89
CA LEU A 321 9.94 -1.37 -93.08
C LEU A 321 9.55 -2.49 -94.06
N GLY A 322 8.36 -2.36 -94.65
CA GLY A 322 7.90 -3.05 -95.85
C GLY A 322 7.04 -2.08 -96.64
#